data_AF-A0A931XA17-F1
#
_entry.id   AF-A0A931XA17-F1
#
_cell.length_a   1.000
_cell.length_b   1.000
_cell.length_c   1.000
_cell.angle_alpha   90.00
_cell.angle_beta   90.00
_cell.angle_gamma   90.00
#
_symmetry.space_group_name_H-M   'P 1'
#
loop_
_entity.id
_entity.type
_entity.pdbx_description
1 polymer ?
#
loop_
_entity_poly.entity_id
_entity_poly.type
_entity_poly.pdbx_seq_one_letter_code
_entity_poly.pdbx_strand_id
1 'polypeptide(L)' 'MPPRGVKSAKRGRQYEKIKASALKRGRSAKTAKRIAAATVNKQRRQAGETRGSRSRKGGGPKRESASRKRR' A
#
# COMPACT_ATOMS: atom_id res chain seq x y z
N MET A 1 -3.64 14.69 7.55
CA MET A 1 -4.66 13.65 7.28
C MET A 1 -3.97 12.37 6.87
N PRO A 2 -4.05 11.31 7.69
CA PRO A 2 -3.57 9.98 7.32
C PRO A 2 -4.37 9.40 6.14
N PRO A 3 -3.79 8.47 5.36
CA PRO A 3 -4.45 7.91 4.18
C PRO A 3 -5.78 7.23 4.53
N ARG A 4 -6.77 7.34 3.63
CA ARG A 4 -8.13 6.80 3.82
C ARG A 4 -8.09 5.30 4.15
N GLY A 5 -8.84 4.90 5.18
CA GLY A 5 -8.93 3.51 5.65
C GLY A 5 -7.96 3.13 6.77
N VAL A 6 -7.18 4.07 7.30
CA VAL A 6 -6.45 3.90 8.55
C VAL A 6 -7.42 4.08 9.73
N LYS A 7 -7.96 2.98 10.26
CA LYS A 7 -8.90 3.00 11.40
C LYS A 7 -8.21 2.95 12.77
N SER A 8 -6.92 2.61 12.83
CA SER A 8 -6.20 2.47 14.11
C SER A 8 -5.34 3.69 14.44
N ALA A 9 -5.43 4.14 15.69
CA ALA A 9 -4.67 5.29 16.21
C ALA A 9 -3.14 5.10 16.06
N LYS A 10 -2.65 3.86 16.11
CA LYS A 10 -1.23 3.51 15.90
C LYS A 10 -0.73 3.94 14.52
N ARG A 11 -1.48 3.64 13.47
CA ARG A 11 -1.10 3.92 12.08
C ARG A 11 -1.18 5.41 11.76
N GLY A 12 -2.12 6.15 12.38
CA GLY A 12 -2.16 7.60 12.33
C GLY A 12 -0.90 8.26 12.92
N ARG A 13 -0.47 7.82 14.11
CA ARG A 13 0.78 8.30 14.73
C ARG A 13 2.02 7.99 13.88
N GLN A 14 2.10 6.80 13.27
CA GLN A 14 3.20 6.46 12.37
C GLN A 14 3.25 7.38 11.15
N TYR A 15 2.10 7.66 10.54
CA TYR A 15 2.02 8.56 9.40
C TYR A 15 2.61 9.95 9.73
N GLU A 16 2.16 10.57 10.83
CA GLU A 16 2.65 11.90 11.21
C GLU A 16 4.14 11.88 11.59
N LYS A 17 4.63 10.84 12.28
CA LYS A 17 6.08 10.70 12.59
C LYS A 17 6.93 10.60 11.33
N ILE A 18 6.53 9.80 10.35
CA ILE A 18 7.28 9.62 9.09
C ILE A 18 7.24 10.89 8.25
N LYS A 19 6.06 11.54 8.17
CA LYS A 19 5.90 12.83 7.48
C LYS A 19 6.80 13.90 8.11
N ALA A 20 6.80 14.02 9.44
CA ALA A 20 7.65 14.97 10.15
C ALA A 20 9.14 14.69 9.93
N SER A 21 9.56 13.42 9.96
CA SER A 21 10.95 13.05 9.66
C SER A 21 11.36 13.39 8.21
N ALA A 22 10.48 13.14 7.24
CA ALA A 22 10.75 13.48 5.84
C ALA A 22 10.85 15.01 5.62
N LEU A 23 10.00 15.79 6.28
CA LEU A 23 10.08 17.26 6.27
C LEU A 23 11.40 17.75 6.89
N LYS A 24 11.79 17.20 8.04
CA LYS A 24 13.07 17.52 8.71
C LYS A 24 14.29 17.21 7.84
N ARG A 25 14.19 16.24 6.93
CA ARG A 25 15.23 15.89 5.95
C ARG A 25 15.21 16.76 4.68
N GLY A 26 14.47 17.87 4.68
CA GLY A 26 14.38 18.80 3.55
C GLY A 26 13.48 18.34 2.41
N ARG A 27 12.63 17.32 2.60
CA ARG A 27 11.68 16.92 1.55
C ARG A 27 10.47 17.85 1.53
N SER A 28 9.98 18.17 0.33
CA SER A 28 8.74 18.94 0.18
C SER A 28 7.54 18.26 0.84
N ALA A 29 6.57 19.04 1.31
CA ALA A 29 5.40 18.52 2.02
C ALA A 29 4.61 17.48 1.20
N LYS A 30 4.52 17.67 -0.12
CA LYS A 30 3.89 16.71 -1.04
C LYS A 30 4.64 15.37 -1.05
N THR A 31 5.97 15.42 -1.12
CA THR A 31 6.83 14.23 -1.07
C THR A 31 6.78 13.55 0.29
N ALA A 32 6.83 14.31 1.39
CA ALA A 32 6.74 13.78 2.74
C ALA A 32 5.41 13.03 2.99
N LYS A 33 4.27 13.62 2.55
CA LYS A 33 2.95 12.97 2.62
C LYS A 33 2.92 11.65 1.85
N ARG A 34 3.51 11.63 0.65
CA ARG A 34 3.58 10.43 -0.20
C ARG A 34 4.43 9.33 0.43
N ILE A 35 5.60 9.67 0.96
CA ILE A 35 6.48 8.73 1.67
C ILE A 35 5.75 8.14 2.87
N ALA A 36 5.17 8.98 3.72
CA ALA A 36 4.43 8.53 4.90
C ALA A 36 3.27 7.59 4.56
N ALA A 37 2.49 7.94 3.53
CA ALA A 37 1.39 7.08 3.07
C ALA A 37 1.91 5.74 2.52
N ALA A 38 2.96 5.75 1.71
CA ALA A 38 3.54 4.54 1.13
C ALA A 38 4.09 3.58 2.20
N THR A 39 4.80 4.12 3.20
CA THR A 39 5.35 3.32 4.31
C THR A 39 4.25 2.68 5.14
N VAL A 40 3.23 3.45 5.54
CA VAL A 40 2.09 2.92 6.32
C VAL A 40 1.32 1.89 5.51
N ASN A 41 1.06 2.13 4.22
CA ASN A 41 0.37 1.17 3.36
C ASN A 41 1.17 -0.12 3.18
N LYS A 42 2.51 -0.06 3.05
CA LYS A 42 3.37 -1.25 3.01
C LYS A 42 3.24 -2.09 4.28
N GLN A 43 3.29 -1.45 5.45
CA GLN A 43 3.14 -2.14 6.74
C GLN A 43 1.74 -2.74 6.90
N ARG A 44 0.69 -2.04 6.49
CA ARG A 44 -0.68 -2.57 6.52
C ARG A 44 -0.85 -3.79 5.62
N ARG A 45 -0.23 -3.80 4.44
CA ARG A 45 -0.24 -4.96 3.53
C ARG A 45 0.47 -6.16 4.15
N GLN A 46 1.65 -5.96 4.75
CA GLN A 46 2.40 -7.01 5.43
C GLN A 46 1.65 -7.57 6.65
N ALA A 47 1.01 -6.70 7.43
CA ALA A 47 0.22 -7.08 8.60
C ALA A 47 -1.16 -7.67 8.25
N GLY A 48 -1.52 -7.74 6.96
CA GLY A 48 -2.83 -8.22 6.54
C GLY A 48 -4.01 -7.30 6.89
N GLU A 49 -3.76 -6.03 7.23
CA GLU A 49 -4.76 -5.03 7.65
C GLU A 49 -5.47 -4.35 6.45
N THR A 50 -5.28 -4.85 5.23
CA THR A 50 -5.89 -4.32 4.00
C THR A 50 -6.91 -5.32 3.47
N ARG A 51 -8.09 -4.85 3.01
CA ARG A 51 -9.22 -5.67 2.53
C ARG A 51 -8.97 -6.52 1.27
N GLY A 52 -7.71 -6.80 0.92
CA GLY A 52 -7.32 -7.66 -0.21
C GLY A 52 -6.01 -8.42 0.04
N SER A 53 -5.51 -8.50 1.28
CA SER A 53 -4.29 -9.26 1.61
C SER A 53 -4.50 -10.78 1.63
N ARG A 54 -5.74 -11.25 1.49
CA ARG A 54 -6.07 -12.68 1.28
C ARG A 54 -6.50 -12.91 -0.15
N SER A 55 -5.54 -13.07 -1.06
CA SER A 55 -5.54 -14.10 -2.10
C SER A 55 -4.24 -14.02 -2.91
N ARG A 56 -3.20 -14.66 -2.38
CA ARG A 56 -2.20 -15.34 -3.22
C ARG A 56 -2.06 -16.75 -2.68
N LYS A 57 -3.18 -17.49 -2.66
CA LYS A 57 -3.15 -18.94 -2.50
C LYS A 57 -3.66 -19.52 -3.82
N GLY A 58 -2.74 -19.96 -4.66
CA GLY A 58 -2.97 -20.81 -5.84
C GLY A 58 -3.81 -20.21 -6.98
N GLY A 59 -3.21 -20.04 -8.15
CA GLY A 59 -3.94 -19.81 -9.39
C GLY A 59 -4.01 -18.35 -9.81
N GLY A 60 -2.95 -17.86 -10.45
CA GLY A 60 -3.17 -16.82 -11.46
C GLY A 60 -4.10 -17.40 -12.53
N PRO A 61 -4.95 -16.59 -13.20
CA PRO A 61 -5.67 -17.09 -14.36
C PRO A 61 -4.62 -17.58 -15.35
N LYS A 62 -4.59 -18.89 -15.62
CA LYS A 62 -3.88 -19.42 -16.80
C LYS A 62 -4.44 -18.62 -17.96
N ARG A 63 -3.63 -17.72 -18.51
CA ARG A 63 -3.86 -17.21 -19.86
C ARG A 63 -3.67 -18.42 -20.75
N GLU A 64 -4.76 -19.15 -20.98
CA GLU A 64 -4.80 -20.17 -22.01
C GLU A 64 -4.62 -19.44 -23.33
N SER A 65 -3.43 -19.59 -23.89
CA SER A 65 -3.12 -19.24 -25.27
C SER A 65 -4.10 -19.99 -26.17
N ALA A 66 -5.19 -19.32 -26.53
CA ALA A 66 -6.15 -19.82 -27.51
C ALA A 66 -5.57 -19.67 -28.93
N SER A 67 -4.47 -20.39 -29.20
CA SER A 67 -4.11 -20.82 -30.54
C SER A 67 -4.85 -22.13 -30.81
N ARG A 68 -6.12 -22.05 -31.23
CA ARG A 68 -6.82 -23.22 -31.78
C ARG A 68 -7.89 -22.84 -32.82
N LYS A 69 -7.38 -22.38 -33.96
CA LYS A 69 -7.78 -22.76 -35.33
C LYS A 69 -9.07 -23.58 -35.46
N ARG A 70 -10.17 -22.96 -35.95
CA ARG A 70 -11.27 -23.49 -36.80
C ARG A 70 -12.01 -22.23 -37.32
N ARG A 71 -12.35 -22.00 -38.59
CA ARG A 71 -12.42 -22.77 -39.82
C ARG A 71 -12.33 -21.75 -40.96
#